data_AF-A0A3T1D7D3-F1
#
_entry.id   AF-A0A3T1D7D3-F1
#
_cell.length_a   1.000
_cell.length_b   1.000
_cell.length_c   1.000
_cell.angle_alpha   90.00
_cell.angle_beta   90.00
_cell.angle_gamma   90.00
#
_symmetry.space_group_name_H-M   'P 1'
#
loop_
_entity.id
_entity.type
_entity.pdbx_description
1 polymer ?
#
loop_
_entity_poly.entity_id
_entity_poly.type
_entity_poly.pdbx_seq_one_letter_code
_entity_poly.pdbx_strand_id
1 'polypeptide(L)'
;MTQKSTFLGKALVSTICLLFIISIGLNIYQYNTINSERNDNTNKARNFISDQAATFANVFSAAGSTNILEYIKKPDHLSQMIESIQIADSYYLAASKLVSDQLSGKGIIESRNLISNGYLSELRAYRTFLESNSNGAYENIDQIAIAINDLQTISNWLIEKNKNNDSDVYTDNDFYKEVYVNLKSDIKNHYFTGFSS
;
A
#
# COMPACT_ATOMS: atom_id res chain seq x y z
N MET A 1 -62.14 2.03 -39.60
CA MET A 1 -61.37 2.32 -38.36
C MET A 1 -60.24 1.32 -38.07
N THR A 2 -60.25 0.11 -38.65
CA THR A 2 -59.29 -0.98 -38.39
C THR A 2 -57.86 -0.76 -38.93
N GLN A 3 -57.69 -0.11 -40.09
CA GLN A 3 -56.38 0.03 -40.75
C GLN A 3 -55.39 0.97 -40.03
N LYS A 4 -55.89 2.04 -39.39
CA LYS A 4 -55.09 2.95 -38.54
C LYS A 4 -54.59 2.23 -37.27
N SER A 5 -55.40 1.34 -36.69
CA SER A 5 -55.05 0.53 -35.52
C SER A 5 -53.91 -0.44 -35.81
N THR A 6 -53.89 -1.07 -36.99
CA THR A 6 -52.82 -2.02 -37.39
C THR A 6 -51.51 -1.31 -37.70
N PHE A 7 -51.56 -0.12 -38.30
CA PHE A 7 -50.38 0.71 -38.58
C PHE A 7 -49.73 1.23 -37.29
N LEU A 8 -50.54 1.76 -36.36
CA LEU A 8 -50.07 2.18 -35.03
C LEU A 8 -49.44 1.02 -34.25
N GLY A 9 -50.03 -0.17 -34.27
CA GLY A 9 -49.47 -1.36 -33.63
C GLY A 9 -48.10 -1.77 -34.19
N LYS A 10 -47.94 -1.75 -35.53
CA LYS A 10 -46.65 -2.06 -36.18
C LYS A 10 -45.57 -1.01 -35.89
N ALA A 11 -45.95 0.27 -35.91
CA ALA A 11 -45.04 1.37 -35.55
C ALA A 11 -44.56 1.23 -34.10
N LEU A 12 -45.46 0.91 -33.16
CA LEU A 12 -45.16 0.74 -31.75
C LEU A 12 -44.21 -0.44 -31.50
N VAL A 13 -44.45 -1.59 -32.14
CA VAL A 13 -43.54 -2.74 -32.07
C VAL A 13 -42.15 -2.40 -32.63
N SER A 14 -42.09 -1.70 -33.77
CA SER A 14 -40.81 -1.27 -34.36
C SER A 14 -40.03 -0.33 -33.43
N THR A 15 -40.71 0.65 -32.83
CA THR A 15 -40.09 1.57 -31.85
C THR A 15 -39.60 0.82 -30.62
N ILE A 16 -40.37 -0.14 -30.08
CA ILE A 16 -39.94 -0.96 -28.95
C ILE A 16 -38.70 -1.78 -29.31
N CYS A 17 -38.70 -2.44 -30.48
CA CYS A 17 -37.53 -3.19 -30.94
C CYS A 17 -36.28 -2.30 -31.08
N LEU A 18 -36.43 -1.09 -31.63
CA LEU A 18 -35.34 -0.12 -31.73
C LEU A 18 -34.83 0.32 -30.36
N LEU A 19 -35.72 0.61 -29.41
CA LEU A 19 -35.35 0.97 -28.04
C LEU A 19 -34.64 -0.18 -27.32
N PHE A 20 -35.06 -1.42 -27.53
CA PHE A 20 -34.38 -2.60 -27.00
C PHE A 20 -32.96 -2.74 -27.56
N ILE A 21 -32.77 -2.57 -28.87
CA ILE A 21 -31.45 -2.62 -29.50
C ILE A 21 -30.54 -1.52 -28.94
N ILE A 22 -31.06 -0.29 -28.82
CA ILE A 22 -30.32 0.84 -28.24
C ILE A 22 -29.96 0.55 -26.77
N SER A 23 -30.89 0.03 -25.98
CA SER A 23 -30.66 -0.31 -24.58
C SER A 23 -29.58 -1.38 -24.40
N ILE A 24 -29.60 -2.44 -25.23
CA ILE A 24 -28.56 -3.48 -25.23
C ILE A 24 -27.20 -2.86 -25.61
N GLY A 25 -27.16 -2.02 -26.65
CA GLY A 25 -25.95 -1.33 -27.08
C GLY A 25 -25.35 -0.44 -25.98
N LEU A 26 -26.17 0.35 -25.29
CA LEU A 26 -25.74 1.19 -24.17
C LEU A 26 -25.22 0.36 -22.99
N ASN A 27 -25.87 -0.75 -22.65
CA ASN A 27 -25.42 -1.65 -21.60
C ASN A 27 -24.05 -2.27 -21.92
N ILE A 28 -23.85 -2.74 -23.16
CA ILE A 28 -22.55 -3.28 -23.60
C ILE A 28 -21.46 -2.21 -23.53
N TYR A 29 -21.76 -0.99 -24.00
CA TYR A 29 -20.81 0.13 -23.94
C TYR A 29 -20.43 0.47 -22.49
N GLN A 30 -21.42 0.62 -21.60
CA GLN A 30 -21.18 0.91 -20.18
C GLN A 30 -20.35 -0.19 -19.51
N TYR A 31 -20.68 -1.45 -19.77
CA TYR A 31 -19.94 -2.60 -19.25
C TYR A 31 -18.46 -2.56 -19.66
N ASN A 32 -18.17 -2.29 -20.94
CA ASN A 32 -16.81 -2.21 -21.45
C ASN A 32 -16.04 -1.02 -20.85
N THR A 33 -16.68 0.14 -20.73
CA THR A 33 -16.08 1.33 -20.10
C THR A 33 -15.72 1.06 -18.64
N ILE A 34 -16.65 0.51 -17.85
CA ILE A 34 -16.41 0.16 -16.44
C ILE A 34 -15.25 -0.83 -16.31
N ASN A 35 -15.19 -1.85 -17.17
CA ASN A 35 -14.09 -2.81 -17.13
C ASN A 35 -12.75 -2.20 -17.54
N SER A 36 -12.74 -1.29 -18.52
CA SER A 36 -11.54 -0.55 -18.90
C SER A 36 -11.03 0.34 -17.76
N GLU A 37 -11.92 1.06 -17.10
CA GLU A 37 -11.59 1.89 -15.94
C GLU A 37 -11.08 1.06 -14.76
N ARG A 38 -11.70 -0.11 -14.50
CA ARG A 38 -11.21 -1.06 -13.49
C ARG A 38 -9.80 -1.56 -13.78
N ASN A 39 -9.52 -1.90 -15.03
CA ASN A 39 -8.18 -2.34 -15.45
C ASN A 39 -7.16 -1.20 -15.31
N ASP A 40 -7.52 0.02 -15.71
CA ASP A 40 -6.65 1.21 -15.55
C ASP A 40 -6.34 1.48 -14.06
N ASN A 41 -7.35 1.43 -13.19
CA ASN A 41 -7.17 1.60 -11.74
C ASN A 41 -6.28 0.50 -11.14
N THR A 42 -6.45 -0.74 -11.59
CA THR A 42 -5.59 -1.86 -11.17
C THR A 42 -4.14 -1.62 -11.59
N ASN A 43 -3.91 -1.16 -12.82
CA ASN A 43 -2.57 -0.85 -13.31
C ASN A 43 -1.92 0.31 -12.53
N LYS A 44 -2.68 1.36 -12.21
CA LYS A 44 -2.22 2.44 -11.33
C LYS A 44 -1.84 1.94 -9.95
N ALA A 45 -2.65 1.05 -9.36
CA ALA A 45 -2.34 0.45 -8.07
C ALA A 45 -1.03 -0.35 -8.11
N ARG A 46 -0.81 -1.16 -9.15
CA ARG A 46 0.44 -1.90 -9.34
C ARG A 46 1.66 -0.98 -9.43
N ASN A 47 1.55 0.12 -10.17
CA ASN A 47 2.61 1.12 -10.24
C ASN A 47 2.92 1.71 -8.86
N PHE A 48 1.90 2.11 -8.09
CA PHE A 48 2.10 2.62 -6.74
C PHE A 48 2.73 1.60 -5.77
N ILE A 49 2.39 0.31 -5.88
CA ILE A 49 3.02 -0.75 -5.07
C ILE A 49 4.49 -0.92 -5.45
N SER A 50 4.79 -0.93 -6.75
CA SER A 50 6.17 -1.00 -7.23
C SER A 50 6.98 0.22 -6.77
N ASP A 51 6.40 1.42 -6.85
CA ASP A 51 7.02 2.66 -6.37
C ASP A 51 7.25 2.61 -4.86
N GLN A 52 6.28 2.14 -4.06
CA GLN A 52 6.47 1.92 -2.62
C GLN A 52 7.70 1.03 -2.37
N ALA A 53 7.76 -0.15 -2.99
CA ALA A 53 8.82 -1.11 -2.74
C ALA A 53 10.18 -0.52 -3.11
N ALA A 54 10.26 0.19 -4.24
CA ALA A 54 11.46 0.90 -4.66
C ALA A 54 11.83 2.03 -3.69
N THR A 55 10.88 2.88 -3.30
CA THR A 55 11.11 3.97 -2.35
C THR A 55 11.62 3.44 -1.02
N PHE A 56 11.01 2.39 -0.46
CA PHE A 56 11.45 1.78 0.80
C PHE A 56 12.84 1.15 0.65
N ALA A 57 13.10 0.39 -0.43
CA ALA A 57 14.41 -0.19 -0.69
C ALA A 57 15.54 0.85 -0.81
N ASN A 58 15.25 1.98 -1.44
CA ASN A 58 16.21 3.06 -1.64
C ASN A 58 16.65 3.70 -0.32
N VAL A 59 15.81 3.64 0.73
CA VAL A 59 16.14 4.13 2.07
C VAL A 59 17.42 3.50 2.61
N PHE A 60 17.55 2.18 2.50
CA PHE A 60 18.73 1.45 2.98
C PHE A 60 19.90 1.53 2.01
N SER A 61 19.61 1.71 0.72
CA SER A 61 20.63 1.86 -0.32
C SER A 61 21.35 3.21 -0.23
N ALA A 62 20.69 4.25 0.29
CA ALA A 62 21.26 5.60 0.48
C ALA A 62 22.48 5.63 1.42
N ALA A 63 22.60 4.66 2.33
CA ALA A 63 23.77 4.53 3.20
C ALA A 63 25.04 4.06 2.45
N GLY A 64 24.88 3.47 1.25
CA GLY A 64 25.98 2.95 0.45
C GLY A 64 26.76 1.86 1.20
N SER A 65 28.07 2.05 1.34
CA SER A 65 28.94 1.16 2.14
C SER A 65 28.98 1.49 3.63
N THR A 66 28.31 2.58 4.06
CA THR A 66 28.28 2.99 5.46
C THR A 66 27.33 2.11 6.24
N ASN A 67 27.71 1.70 7.45
CA ASN A 67 26.78 1.04 8.37
C ASN A 67 25.56 1.95 8.61
N ILE A 68 24.35 1.42 8.47
CA ILE A 68 23.12 2.22 8.57
C ILE A 68 22.99 2.97 9.90
N LEU A 69 23.44 2.38 11.01
CA LEU A 69 23.41 3.03 12.33
C LEU A 69 24.39 4.20 12.43
N GLU A 70 25.52 4.13 11.72
CA GLU A 70 26.44 5.26 11.62
C GLU A 70 25.87 6.33 10.68
N TYR A 71 25.25 5.92 9.59
CA TYR A 71 24.64 6.83 8.60
C TYR A 71 23.55 7.71 9.22
N ILE A 72 22.69 7.15 10.07
CA ILE A 72 21.56 7.85 10.68
C ILE A 72 21.93 8.71 11.91
N LYS A 73 23.20 8.73 12.33
CA LYS A 73 23.65 9.69 13.38
C LYS A 73 23.56 11.14 12.93
N LYS A 74 23.42 11.39 11.62
CA LYS A 74 23.18 12.73 11.07
C LYS A 74 21.66 12.98 10.99
N PRO A 75 21.15 14.05 11.63
CA PRO A 75 19.72 14.38 11.60
C PRO A 75 19.10 14.44 10.20
N ASP A 76 19.83 15.01 9.23
CA ASP A 76 19.37 15.13 7.84
C ASP A 76 19.15 13.76 7.20
N HIS A 77 20.07 12.82 7.42
CA HIS A 77 19.99 11.47 6.88
C HIS A 77 18.83 10.70 7.51
N LEU A 78 18.68 10.80 8.84
CA LEU A 78 17.57 10.16 9.55
C LEU A 78 16.22 10.76 9.13
N SER A 79 16.16 12.06 8.85
CA SER A 79 14.96 12.72 8.33
C SER A 79 14.58 12.18 6.95
N GLN A 80 15.54 12.12 6.02
CA GLN A 80 15.33 11.53 4.70
C GLN A 80 14.85 10.07 4.79
N MET A 81 15.41 9.31 5.73
CA MET A 81 15.00 7.93 6.01
C MET A 81 13.52 7.87 6.42
N ILE A 82 13.13 8.65 7.43
CA ILE A 82 11.76 8.69 7.95
C ILE A 82 10.78 9.10 6.85
N GLU A 83 11.07 10.19 6.13
CA GLU A 83 10.21 10.73 5.08
C GLU A 83 10.00 9.74 3.94
N SER A 84 11.07 9.08 3.49
CA SER A 84 10.98 8.09 2.42
C SER A 84 10.13 6.88 2.82
N ILE A 85 10.26 6.39 4.05
CA ILE A 85 9.40 5.30 4.55
C ILE A 85 7.94 5.76 4.65
N GLN A 86 7.67 7.01 5.07
CA GLN A 86 6.32 7.56 5.09
C GLN A 86 5.70 7.70 3.70
N ILE A 87 6.50 8.11 2.70
CA ILE A 87 6.07 8.19 1.31
C ILE A 87 5.72 6.79 0.78
N ALA A 88 6.59 5.81 1.05
CA ALA A 88 6.33 4.41 0.67
C ALA A 88 5.02 3.90 1.28
N ASP A 89 4.78 4.12 2.58
CA ASP A 89 3.51 3.79 3.24
C ASP A 89 2.30 4.49 2.60
N SER A 90 2.46 5.75 2.17
CA SER A 90 1.40 6.50 1.51
C SER A 90 1.05 5.93 0.14
N TYR A 91 2.04 5.52 -0.65
CA TYR A 91 1.83 4.86 -1.95
C TYR A 91 1.11 3.52 -1.78
N TYR A 92 1.50 2.73 -0.79
CA TYR A 92 0.80 1.51 -0.44
C TYR A 92 -0.68 1.74 -0.10
N LEU A 93 -0.95 2.72 0.75
CA LEU A 93 -2.32 3.04 1.18
C LEU A 93 -3.17 3.58 0.02
N ALA A 94 -2.56 4.31 -0.92
CA ALA A 94 -3.25 4.73 -2.13
C ALA A 94 -3.58 3.52 -3.02
N ALA A 95 -2.62 2.61 -3.21
CA ALA A 95 -2.81 1.41 -4.01
C ALA A 95 -3.91 0.50 -3.44
N SER A 96 -3.93 0.26 -2.13
CA SER A 96 -4.92 -0.58 -1.48
C SER A 96 -6.36 -0.06 -1.63
N LYS A 97 -6.55 1.27 -1.63
CA LYS A 97 -7.86 1.88 -1.89
C LYS A 97 -8.33 1.68 -3.32
N LEU A 98 -7.42 1.73 -4.30
CA LEU A 98 -7.73 1.55 -5.72
C LEU A 98 -8.19 0.11 -6.04
N VAL A 99 -7.73 -0.88 -5.28
CA VAL A 99 -8.13 -2.29 -5.44
C VAL A 99 -9.08 -2.78 -4.34
N SER A 100 -9.75 -1.87 -3.62
CA SER A 100 -10.54 -2.19 -2.41
C SER A 100 -11.57 -3.32 -2.59
N ASP A 101 -12.12 -3.52 -3.79
CA ASP A 101 -13.00 -4.66 -4.11
C ASP A 101 -12.30 -6.03 -3.91
N GLN A 102 -10.99 -6.13 -4.16
CA GLN A 102 -10.17 -7.34 -3.96
C GLN A 102 -9.78 -7.56 -2.49
N LEU A 103 -9.91 -6.52 -1.65
CA LEU A 103 -9.52 -6.52 -0.25
C LEU A 103 -10.71 -6.65 0.71
N SER A 104 -11.91 -6.90 0.20
CA SER A 104 -13.13 -6.98 1.02
C SER A 104 -12.93 -7.98 2.19
N GLY A 105 -13.02 -7.46 3.41
CA GLY A 105 -12.84 -8.23 4.66
C GLY A 105 -11.40 -8.50 5.09
N LYS A 106 -10.38 -7.91 4.43
CA LYS A 106 -8.96 -8.05 4.82
C LYS A 106 -8.39 -6.73 5.38
N GLY A 107 -7.59 -6.83 6.45
CA GLY A 107 -6.94 -5.68 7.09
C GLY A 107 -5.60 -5.30 6.43
N ILE A 108 -5.25 -4.02 6.49
CA ILE A 108 -3.94 -3.45 6.09
C ILE A 108 -3.46 -2.38 7.11
N ILE A 109 -4.11 -2.30 8.26
CA ILE A 109 -3.98 -1.19 9.22
C ILE A 109 -2.91 -1.52 10.25
N GLU A 110 -2.80 -2.78 10.67
CA GLU A 110 -1.96 -3.22 11.76
C GLU A 110 -0.47 -3.12 11.40
N SER A 111 -0.08 -3.63 10.23
CA SER A 111 1.28 -3.51 9.69
C SER A 111 1.69 -2.06 9.47
N ARG A 112 0.78 -1.25 8.90
CA ARG A 112 0.96 0.19 8.72
C ARG A 112 1.16 0.91 10.04
N ASN A 113 0.34 0.60 11.05
CA ASN A 113 0.45 1.20 12.37
C ASN A 113 1.76 0.82 13.06
N LEU A 114 2.20 -0.44 12.93
CA LEU A 114 3.51 -0.88 13.42
C LEU A 114 4.65 -0.06 12.80
N ILE A 115 4.65 0.13 11.47
CA ILE A 115 5.66 0.95 10.79
C ILE A 115 5.56 2.41 11.23
N SER A 116 4.38 3.03 11.14
CA SER A 116 4.18 4.47 11.31
C SER A 116 4.26 4.95 12.75
N ASN A 117 3.63 4.20 13.66
CA ASN A 117 3.46 4.57 15.06
C ASN A 117 4.39 3.79 16.00
N GLY A 118 4.93 2.66 15.55
CA GLY A 118 6.00 1.94 16.24
C GLY A 118 7.37 2.44 15.78
N TYR A 119 7.89 1.85 14.70
CA TYR A 119 9.27 2.07 14.26
C TYR A 119 9.60 3.52 13.92
N LEU A 120 8.77 4.19 13.12
CA LEU A 120 9.02 5.58 12.78
C LEU A 120 8.85 6.53 13.97
N SER A 121 8.09 6.15 15.00
CA SER A 121 8.01 6.95 16.23
C SER A 121 9.35 6.92 16.98
N GLU A 122 9.97 5.74 17.10
CA GLU A 122 11.32 5.58 17.67
C GLU A 122 12.36 6.40 16.91
N LEU A 123 12.36 6.30 15.57
CA LEU A 123 13.29 7.06 14.74
C LEU A 123 13.09 8.58 14.87
N ARG A 124 11.84 9.05 14.97
CA ARG A 124 11.55 10.48 15.20
C ARG A 124 12.05 10.94 16.58
N ALA A 125 11.86 10.13 17.62
CA ALA A 125 12.39 10.43 18.95
C ALA A 125 13.92 10.54 18.94
N TYR A 126 14.58 9.61 18.24
CA TYR A 126 16.03 9.67 18.06
C TYR A 126 16.48 10.90 17.26
N ARG A 127 15.77 11.28 16.19
CA ARG A 127 16.03 12.53 15.47
C ARG A 127 15.95 13.74 16.39
N THR A 128 14.88 13.87 17.16
CA THR A 128 14.70 14.97 18.11
C THR A 128 15.84 15.00 19.14
N PHE A 129 16.32 13.84 19.58
CA PHE A 129 17.51 13.76 20.42
C PHE A 129 18.76 14.31 19.71
N LEU A 130 19.04 13.87 18.48
CA LEU A 130 20.21 14.32 17.72
C LEU A 130 20.20 15.83 17.45
N GLU A 131 19.02 16.41 17.22
CA GLU A 131 18.84 17.86 17.01
C GLU A 131 19.02 18.66 18.31
N SER A 132 18.64 18.10 19.45
CA SER A 132 18.67 18.81 20.75
C SER A 132 19.95 18.59 21.55
N ASN A 133 20.67 17.49 21.31
CA ASN A 133 21.86 17.13 22.08
C ASN A 133 22.89 16.33 21.25
N SER A 134 23.70 17.03 20.46
CA SER A 134 24.65 16.42 19.52
C SER A 134 25.80 15.64 20.17
N ASN A 135 26.02 15.78 21.47
CA ASN A 135 27.19 15.21 22.17
C ASN A 135 26.84 14.17 23.25
N GLY A 136 25.56 13.92 23.48
CA GLY A 136 25.10 12.92 24.45
C GLY A 136 25.04 11.50 23.88
N ALA A 137 25.06 10.50 24.74
CA ALA A 137 24.64 9.14 24.38
C ALA A 137 23.11 9.05 24.44
N TYR A 138 22.48 8.51 23.40
CA TYR A 138 21.05 8.25 23.41
C TYR A 138 20.77 6.96 24.21
N GLU A 139 19.93 7.06 25.24
CA GLU A 139 19.64 5.95 26.15
C GLU A 139 19.07 4.72 25.42
N ASN A 140 18.22 4.94 24.41
CA ASN A 140 17.50 3.88 23.71
C ASN A 140 18.15 3.49 22.37
N ILE A 141 19.47 3.63 22.23
CA ILE A 141 20.14 3.36 20.94
C ILE A 141 19.98 1.91 20.46
N ASP A 142 19.89 0.95 21.38
CA ASP A 142 19.66 -0.46 21.04
C ASP A 142 18.25 -0.68 20.45
N GLN A 143 17.26 0.07 20.93
CA GLN A 143 15.90 0.04 20.39
C GLN A 143 15.84 0.63 18.98
N ILE A 144 16.63 1.68 18.71
CA ILE A 144 16.82 2.21 17.35
C ILE A 144 17.44 1.15 16.45
N ALA A 145 18.47 0.45 16.92
CA ALA A 145 19.11 -0.62 16.15
C ALA A 145 18.14 -1.76 15.79
N ILE A 146 17.29 -2.16 16.74
CA ILE A 146 16.25 -3.17 16.54
C ILE A 146 15.20 -2.66 15.53
N ALA A 147 14.70 -1.44 15.68
CA ALA A 147 13.71 -0.86 14.77
C ALA A 147 14.24 -0.77 13.33
N ILE A 148 15.50 -0.38 13.15
CA ILE A 148 16.16 -0.34 11.84
C ILE A 148 16.28 -1.75 11.24
N ASN A 149 16.63 -2.75 12.05
CA ASN A 149 16.72 -4.14 11.59
C ASN A 149 15.36 -4.69 11.13
N ASP A 150 14.30 -4.37 11.88
CA ASP A 150 12.93 -4.76 11.56
C ASP A 150 12.44 -4.07 10.28
N LEU A 151 12.68 -2.76 10.13
CA LEU A 151 12.37 -2.02 8.91
C LEU A 151 13.14 -2.56 7.69
N GLN A 152 14.39 -2.99 7.87
CA GLN A 152 15.17 -3.61 6.80
C GLN A 152 14.62 -4.98 6.43
N THR A 153 14.16 -5.76 7.41
CA THR A 153 13.49 -7.06 7.18
C THR A 153 12.20 -6.87 6.37
N ILE A 154 11.38 -5.88 6.73
CA ILE A 154 10.17 -5.49 5.99
C ILE A 154 10.53 -5.06 4.57
N SER A 155 11.53 -4.18 4.41
CA SER A 155 11.97 -3.71 3.10
C SER A 155 12.42 -4.86 2.20
N ASN A 156 13.18 -5.82 2.72
CA ASN A 156 13.61 -6.98 1.95
C ASN A 156 12.43 -7.84 1.50
N TRP A 157 11.46 -8.06 2.38
CA TRP A 157 10.24 -8.79 2.04
C TRP A 157 9.45 -8.10 0.92
N LEU A 158 9.31 -6.77 0.97
CA LEU A 158 8.64 -5.99 -0.09
C LEU A 158 9.37 -6.08 -1.44
N ILE A 159 10.70 -6.04 -1.42
CA ILE A 159 11.52 -6.21 -2.63
C ILE A 159 11.25 -7.58 -3.26
N GLU A 160 11.24 -8.65 -2.46
CA GLU A 160 11.01 -10.00 -2.96
C GLU A 160 9.59 -10.20 -3.51
N LYS A 161 8.57 -9.63 -2.86
CA LYS A 161 7.20 -9.60 -3.41
C LYS A 161 7.17 -8.92 -4.78
N ASN A 162 7.83 -7.77 -4.92
CA ASN A 162 7.84 -7.03 -6.19
C ASN A 162 8.60 -7.78 -7.30
N LYS A 163 9.74 -8.43 -7.00
CA LYS A 163 10.54 -9.18 -7.99
C LYS A 163 9.80 -10.38 -8.59
N ASN A 164 8.94 -11.03 -7.80
CA ASN A 164 8.21 -12.21 -8.25
C ASN A 164 7.00 -11.87 -9.14
N ASN A 165 6.81 -10.60 -9.51
CA ASN A 165 5.61 -10.09 -10.19
C ASN A 165 4.30 -10.42 -9.45
N ASP A 166 4.38 -10.72 -8.15
CA ASP A 166 3.24 -10.70 -7.23
C ASP A 166 2.95 -9.22 -6.93
N SER A 167 2.45 -8.50 -7.93
CA SER A 167 2.03 -7.09 -7.83
C SER A 167 0.70 -6.94 -7.06
N ASP A 168 0.41 -7.88 -6.17
CA ASP A 168 -0.80 -7.91 -5.38
C ASP A 168 -0.60 -7.09 -4.11
N VAL A 169 -1.66 -6.39 -3.71
CA VAL A 169 -1.69 -5.73 -2.39
C VAL A 169 -1.65 -6.83 -1.33
N TYR A 170 -0.60 -6.83 -0.50
CA TYR A 170 -0.52 -7.70 0.66
C TYR A 170 -1.46 -7.21 1.76
N THR A 171 -1.75 -8.06 2.73
CA THR A 171 -2.64 -7.76 3.86
C THR A 171 -1.90 -7.97 5.18
N ASP A 172 -2.49 -7.52 6.29
CA ASP A 172 -1.93 -7.75 7.62
C ASP A 172 -1.76 -9.23 7.94
N ASN A 173 -2.61 -10.09 7.36
CA ASN A 173 -2.47 -11.55 7.48
C ASN A 173 -1.26 -12.08 6.71
N ASP A 174 -0.98 -11.54 5.52
CA ASP A 174 0.22 -11.91 4.75
C ASP A 174 1.47 -11.43 5.47
N PHE A 175 1.45 -10.18 5.96
CA PHE A 175 2.52 -9.63 6.79
C PHE A 175 2.75 -10.45 8.06
N TYR A 176 1.68 -10.83 8.77
CA TYR A 176 1.76 -11.62 9.99
C TYR A 176 2.38 -13.00 9.75
N LYS A 177 1.99 -13.68 8.66
CA LYS A 177 2.51 -15.02 8.34
C LYS A 177 3.95 -15.00 7.86
N GLU A 178 4.31 -14.01 7.04
CA GLU A 178 5.57 -14.05 6.30
C GLU A 178 6.68 -13.21 6.97
N VAL A 179 6.32 -12.15 7.69
CA VAL A 179 7.29 -11.16 8.21
C VAL A 179 7.34 -11.13 9.72
N TYR A 180 6.19 -11.12 10.39
CA TYR A 180 6.09 -10.85 11.84
C TYR A 180 6.98 -11.75 12.71
N VAL A 181 7.12 -13.02 12.34
CA VAL A 181 7.97 -14.00 13.05
C VAL A 181 9.47 -13.65 13.00
N ASN A 182 9.90 -12.90 11.99
CA ASN A 182 11.29 -12.51 11.77
C ASN A 182 11.65 -11.16 12.40
N LEU A 183 10.64 -10.40 12.84
CA LEU A 183 10.84 -9.12 13.52
C LEU A 183 11.38 -9.35 14.95
N LYS A 184 12.29 -8.49 15.41
CA LYS A 184 12.96 -8.61 16.71
C LYS A 184 12.37 -7.70 17.77
N SER A 185 11.74 -6.59 17.40
CA SER A 185 11.15 -5.68 18.37
C SER A 185 9.97 -6.32 19.09
N ASP A 186 9.84 -6.00 20.37
CA ASP A 186 8.63 -6.35 21.14
C ASP A 186 7.46 -5.41 20.83
N ILE A 187 7.74 -4.23 20.24
CA ILE A 187 6.73 -3.23 19.84
C ILE A 187 5.65 -3.87 18.96
N LYS A 188 6.02 -4.81 18.07
CA LYS A 188 5.09 -5.53 17.20
C LYS A 188 3.93 -6.20 17.94
N ASN A 189 4.13 -6.62 19.20
CA ASN A 189 3.11 -7.29 20.00
C ASN A 189 1.95 -6.38 20.37
N HIS A 190 2.16 -5.06 20.41
CA HIS A 190 1.11 -4.09 20.68
C HIS A 190 0.19 -3.84 19.48
N TYR A 191 0.63 -4.17 18.26
CA TYR A 191 -0.11 -3.90 17.03
C TYR A 191 -0.84 -5.13 16.48
N PHE A 192 -0.34 -6.34 16.76
CA PHE A 192 -0.90 -7.60 16.27
C PHE A 192 -1.56 -8.43 17.40
N THR A 193 -2.39 -7.80 18.23
CA THR A 193 -2.99 -8.44 19.42
C THR A 193 -4.10 -9.45 19.08
N GLY A 194 -4.74 -9.32 17.91
CA GLY A 194 -5.81 -10.21 17.43
C GLY A 194 -5.34 -11.37 16.54
N PHE A 195 -4.03 -11.48 16.29
CA PHE A 195 -3.46 -12.53 15.46
C PHE A 195 -2.86 -13.60 16.37
N SER A 196 -3.46 -14.79 16.37
CA SER A 196 -2.95 -15.97 17.07
C SER A 196 -2.27 -16.92 16.08
N SER A 197 -1.09 -17.40 16.45
CA SER A 197 -0.39 -18.51 15.80
C SER A 197 -1.15 -19.83 15.90
#